data_AF-A0A415TTE3-F1
#
_entry.id   AF-A0A415TTE3-F1
#
_cell.length_a   1.000
_cell.length_b   1.000
_cell.length_c   1.000
_cell.angle_alpha   90.00
_cell.angle_beta   90.00
_cell.angle_gamma   90.00
#
_symmetry.space_group_name_H-M   'P 1'
#
loop_
_entity.id
_entity.type
_entity.pdbx_description
1 polymer ?
#
loop_
_entity_poly.entity_id
_entity_poly.type
_entity_poly.pdbx_seq_one_letter_code
_entity_poly.pdbx_strand_id
1 'polypeptide(L)'
;MKLKTTKNILTINNINHVDGKLNIEFADNKTCEELQEAFSDKEELTVLKVYTDEDMLTSVIPGYVVLEQVILREDVKIVVLEKEVNDIEQRITAVSESLAENAEKTAENADSIEKQRADIDYMAMQMEVSLDE
;
A
#
# COMPACT_ATOMS: atom_id res chain seq x y z
N MET A 1 -27.04 16.26 0.82
CA MET A 1 -26.40 15.17 0.03
C MET A 1 -26.01 14.02 0.95
N LYS A 2 -25.82 12.82 0.41
CA LYS A 2 -25.47 11.62 1.18
C LYS A 2 -24.13 11.05 0.71
N LEU A 3 -23.25 10.74 1.66
CA LEU A 3 -22.02 9.99 1.44
C LEU A 3 -22.22 8.56 1.94
N LYS A 4 -21.94 7.58 1.09
CA LYS A 4 -22.02 6.16 1.43
C LYS A 4 -20.62 5.55 1.44
N THR A 5 -20.27 4.97 2.58
CA THR A 5 -19.14 4.04 2.74
C THR A 5 -19.68 2.59 2.68
N THR A 6 -18.82 1.60 2.91
CA THR A 6 -19.26 0.20 2.98
C THR A 6 -20.30 -0.04 4.08
N LYS A 7 -20.15 0.56 5.27
CA LYS A 7 -21.03 0.33 6.42
C LYS A 7 -21.96 1.50 6.75
N ASN A 8 -21.60 2.72 6.34
CA ASN A 8 -22.30 3.94 6.78
C ASN A 8 -22.92 4.71 5.62
N ILE A 9 -24.03 5.37 5.92
CA ILE A 9 -24.59 6.45 5.09
C ILE A 9 -24.60 7.70 5.96
N LEU A 10 -23.92 8.74 5.52
CA LEU A 10 -23.70 9.97 6.27
C LEU A 10 -24.22 11.17 5.50
N THR A 11 -24.80 12.14 6.19
CA THR A 11 -25.30 13.37 5.57
C THR A 11 -24.19 14.41 5.47
N ILE A 12 -23.94 14.89 4.26
CA ILE A 12 -22.88 15.85 3.95
C ILE A 12 -23.47 17.11 3.30
N ASN A 13 -22.85 18.25 3.61
CA ASN A 13 -23.11 19.54 2.98
C ASN A 13 -22.36 19.65 1.66
N ASN A 14 -21.09 19.22 1.64
CA ASN A 14 -20.20 19.41 0.50
C ASN A 14 -19.10 18.35 0.49
N ILE A 15 -18.52 18.13 -0.69
CA ILE A 15 -17.35 17.30 -0.89
C ILE A 15 -16.51 17.90 -2.02
N ASN A 16 -15.22 18.12 -1.76
CA ASN A 16 -14.31 18.71 -2.74
C ASN A 16 -12.88 18.20 -2.58
N HIS A 17 -12.05 18.53 -3.57
CA HIS A 17 -10.63 18.22 -3.56
C HIS A 17 -9.84 19.48 -3.23
N VAL A 18 -8.94 19.40 -2.25
CA VAL A 18 -8.04 20.48 -1.84
C VAL A 18 -6.64 19.89 -1.70
N ASP A 19 -5.68 20.39 -2.47
CA ASP A 19 -4.27 19.95 -2.43
C ASP A 19 -4.07 18.43 -2.56
N GLY A 20 -4.87 17.79 -3.42
CA GLY A 20 -4.82 16.34 -3.65
C GLY A 20 -5.52 15.49 -2.58
N LYS A 21 -6.12 16.12 -1.57
CA LYS A 21 -6.89 15.49 -0.50
C LYS A 21 -8.38 15.67 -0.72
N LEU A 22 -9.17 14.77 -0.15
CA LEU A 22 -10.61 14.81 -0.21
C LEU A 22 -11.16 15.40 1.09
N ASN A 23 -11.81 16.56 0.98
CA ASN A 23 -12.44 17.23 2.11
C ASN A 23 -13.95 17.01 2.05
N ILE A 24 -14.52 16.60 3.17
CA ILE A 24 -15.94 16.25 3.29
C ILE A 24 -16.53 17.06 4.43
N GLU A 25 -17.45 17.95 4.10
CA GLU A 25 -18.14 18.82 5.07
C GLU A 25 -19.42 18.14 5.52
N PHE A 26 -19.54 17.87 6.82
CA PHE A 26 -20.69 17.15 7.39
C PHE A 26 -21.81 18.09 7.81
N ALA A 27 -23.04 17.68 7.49
CA ALA A 27 -24.26 18.36 7.90
C ALA A 27 -24.83 17.81 9.21
N ASP A 28 -24.36 16.62 9.61
CA ASP A 28 -24.93 15.86 10.71
C ASP A 28 -24.46 16.34 12.09
N ASN A 29 -25.20 15.95 13.12
CA ASN A 29 -24.91 16.25 14.52
C ASN A 29 -23.79 15.37 15.10
N LYS A 30 -23.12 14.57 14.26
CA LYS A 30 -22.00 13.73 14.66
C LYS A 30 -20.88 14.54 15.29
N THR A 31 -20.30 14.00 16.35
CA THR A 31 -19.12 14.59 16.98
C THR A 31 -17.87 14.34 16.13
N CYS A 32 -16.78 15.05 16.43
CA CYS A 32 -15.52 14.82 15.74
C CYS A 32 -14.98 13.40 16.01
N GLU A 33 -15.20 12.88 17.21
CA GLU A 33 -14.81 11.52 17.63
C GLU A 33 -15.58 10.46 16.84
N GLU A 34 -16.90 10.63 16.68
CA GLU A 34 -17.71 9.72 15.86
C GLU A 34 -17.28 9.73 14.39
N LEU A 35 -16.87 10.89 13.87
CA LEU A 35 -16.33 10.99 12.52
C LEU A 35 -14.94 10.36 12.43
N GLN A 36 -14.06 10.54 13.42
CA GLN A 36 -12.77 9.85 13.46
C GLN A 36 -12.96 8.32 13.45
N GLU A 37 -13.89 7.80 14.24
CA GLU A 37 -14.21 6.38 14.28
C GLU A 37 -14.74 5.89 12.93
N ALA A 38 -15.72 6.58 12.34
CA ALA A 38 -16.34 6.20 11.08
C ALA A 38 -15.39 6.20 9.87
N PHE A 39 -14.26 6.89 9.97
CA PHE A 39 -13.24 7.00 8.92
C PHE A 39 -11.90 6.36 9.31
N SER A 40 -11.86 5.56 10.38
CA SER A 40 -10.64 4.88 10.83
C SER A 40 -10.35 3.56 10.09
N ASP A 41 -11.38 2.86 9.63
CA ASP A 41 -11.26 1.57 8.95
C ASP A 41 -11.07 1.76 7.44
N LYS A 42 -9.85 1.51 6.96
CA LYS A 42 -9.48 1.62 5.55
C LYS A 42 -10.34 0.74 4.63
N GLU A 43 -10.74 -0.45 5.07
CA GLU A 43 -11.52 -1.37 4.24
C GLU A 43 -12.91 -0.80 3.92
N GLU A 44 -13.45 0.00 4.83
CA GLU A 44 -14.73 0.67 4.65
C GLU A 44 -14.68 1.86 3.69
N LEU A 45 -13.49 2.43 3.48
CA LEU A 45 -13.27 3.66 2.70
C LEU A 45 -12.77 3.40 1.28
N THR A 46 -12.55 2.14 0.91
CA THR A 46 -12.01 1.74 -0.41
C THR A 46 -12.69 2.45 -1.59
N VAL A 47 -14.02 2.59 -1.52
CA VAL A 47 -14.82 3.34 -2.48
C VAL A 47 -15.89 4.17 -1.76
N LEU A 48 -15.81 5.48 -1.93
CA LEU A 48 -16.83 6.42 -1.45
C LEU A 48 -17.83 6.71 -2.55
N LYS A 49 -19.13 6.69 -2.23
CA LYS A 49 -20.20 7.00 -3.19
C LYS A 49 -21.00 8.20 -2.71
N VAL A 50 -21.22 9.17 -3.60
CA VAL A 50 -21.97 10.40 -3.28
C VAL A 50 -23.31 10.36 -3.98
N TYR A 51 -24.37 10.59 -3.22
CA TYR A 51 -25.75 10.61 -3.69
C TYR A 51 -26.39 11.97 -3.41
N THR A 52 -27.36 12.36 -4.25
CA THR A 52 -28.28 13.44 -3.92
C THR A 52 -29.18 13.04 -2.75
N ASP A 53 -29.93 14.00 -2.19
CA ASP A 53 -30.90 13.70 -1.13
C ASP A 53 -32.05 12.79 -1.61
N GLU A 54 -32.32 12.80 -2.93
CA GLU A 54 -33.25 11.93 -3.67
C GLU A 54 -32.64 10.57 -4.06
N ASP A 55 -31.53 10.16 -3.44
CA ASP A 55 -30.87 8.86 -3.63
C ASP A 55 -30.35 8.60 -5.06
N MET A 56 -30.10 9.65 -5.85
CA MET A 56 -29.46 9.53 -7.16
C MET A 56 -27.93 9.58 -7.02
N LEU A 57 -27.22 8.59 -7.57
CA LEU A 57 -25.75 8.54 -7.54
C LEU A 57 -25.16 9.67 -8.41
N THR A 58 -24.28 10.48 -7.83
CA THR A 58 -23.63 11.62 -8.49
C THR A 58 -22.13 11.40 -8.71
N SER A 59 -21.47 10.64 -7.84
CA SER A 59 -20.03 10.39 -7.94
C SER A 59 -19.61 9.11 -7.22
N VAL A 60 -18.53 8.52 -7.74
CA VAL A 60 -17.82 7.38 -7.17
C VAL A 60 -16.36 7.78 -7.04
N ILE A 61 -15.84 7.80 -5.81
CA ILE A 61 -14.53 8.34 -5.47
C ILE A 61 -13.70 7.23 -4.82
N PRO A 62 -12.77 6.60 -5.56
CA PRO A 62 -11.95 5.51 -5.04
C PRO A 62 -10.66 6.00 -4.38
N GLY A 63 -10.16 5.21 -3.42
CA GLY A 63 -8.77 5.26 -2.97
C GLY A 63 -8.42 6.28 -1.89
N TYR A 64 -9.39 7.07 -1.40
CA TYR A 64 -9.19 7.97 -0.25
C TYR A 64 -9.47 7.23 1.05
N VAL A 65 -8.50 6.44 1.50
CA VAL A 65 -8.65 5.49 2.62
C VAL A 65 -7.90 5.91 3.88
N VAL A 66 -7.08 6.95 3.83
CA VAL A 66 -6.28 7.39 4.98
C VAL A 66 -6.92 8.63 5.59
N LEU A 67 -7.36 8.54 6.84
CA LEU A 67 -7.80 9.70 7.60
C LEU A 67 -6.60 10.54 8.00
N GLU A 68 -6.50 11.76 7.49
CA GLU A 68 -5.46 12.70 7.92
C GLU A 68 -5.89 13.41 9.20
N GLN A 69 -7.07 14.03 9.18
CA GLN A 69 -7.59 14.78 10.33
C GLN A 69 -9.09 15.05 10.21
N VAL A 70 -9.69 15.39 11.34
CA VAL A 70 -11.04 15.98 11.42
C VAL A 70 -10.91 17.40 11.95
N ILE A 71 -11.37 18.37 11.16
CA ILE A 71 -11.28 19.79 11.49
C ILE A 71 -12.67 20.27 11.94
N LEU A 72 -12.73 20.94 13.09
CA LEU A 72 -13.88 21.73 13.49
C LEU A 72 -13.61 23.20 13.15
N ARG A 73 -14.36 23.78 12.21
CA ARG A 73 -14.33 25.22 11.92
C ARG A 73 -15.69 25.80 12.23
N GLU A 74 -15.73 26.68 13.22
CA GLU A 74 -16.98 27.18 13.79
C GLU A 74 -17.82 25.96 14.24
N ASP A 75 -18.93 25.67 13.55
CA ASP A 75 -19.79 24.50 13.81
C ASP A 75 -19.77 23.45 12.69
N VAL A 76 -18.95 23.66 11.65
CA VAL A 76 -18.81 22.76 10.51
C VAL A 76 -17.66 21.79 10.76
N LYS A 77 -17.97 20.49 10.65
CA LYS A 77 -16.97 19.42 10.74
C LYS A 77 -16.51 19.04 9.34
N ILE A 78 -15.20 18.97 9.15
CA ILE A 78 -14.57 18.62 7.89
C ILE A 78 -13.68 17.40 8.12
N VAL A 79 -13.99 16.29 7.46
CA VAL A 79 -13.08 15.14 7.39
C VAL A 79 -12.15 15.34 6.21
N VAL A 80 -10.85 15.19 6.43
CA VAL A 80 -9.83 15.25 5.39
C VAL A 80 -9.24 13.85 5.19
N LEU A 81 -9.40 13.32 3.98
CA LEU A 81 -8.89 12.01 3.59
C LEU A 81 -7.78 12.16 2.54
N GLU A 82 -6.76 11.33 2.69
CA GLU A 82 -5.68 11.16 1.73
C GLU A 82 -5.83 9.84 0.97
N LYS A 83 -5.22 9.82 -0.22
CA LYS A 83 -4.95 8.55 -0.88
C LYS A 83 -3.86 7.82 -0.13
N GLU A 84 -4.03 6.51 0.03
CA GLU A 84 -2.90 5.69 0.44
C GLU A 84 -1.78 5.83 -0.59
N VAL A 85 -0.57 6.12 -0.12
CA VAL A 85 0.61 6.16 -0.97
C VAL A 85 0.79 4.76 -1.52
N ASN A 86 0.45 4.59 -2.79
CA ASN A 86 0.64 3.33 -3.48
C ASN A 86 2.12 3.20 -3.85
N ASP A 87 2.89 2.64 -2.91
CA ASP A 87 4.34 2.56 -3.01
C ASP A 87 4.85 1.36 -3.84
N ILE A 88 4.08 0.99 -4.87
CA ILE A 88 4.44 -0.08 -5.80
C ILE A 88 5.82 0.18 -6.42
N GLU A 89 6.16 1.43 -6.72
CA GLU A 89 7.47 1.77 -7.30
C GLU A 89 8.64 1.49 -6.34
N GLN A 90 8.56 1.84 -5.06
CA GLN A 90 9.62 1.47 -4.10
C GLN A 90 9.69 -0.05 -3.90
N ARG A 91 8.53 -0.73 -3.85
CA ARG A 91 8.50 -2.20 -3.73
C ARG A 91 9.14 -2.89 -4.94
N ILE A 92 8.89 -2.40 -6.16
CA ILE A 92 9.53 -2.90 -7.39
C ILE A 92 11.04 -2.64 -7.34
N THR A 93 11.44 -1.45 -6.88
CA THR A 93 12.86 -1.08 -6.74
C THR A 93 13.59 -2.01 -5.77
N ALA A 94 13.04 -2.21 -4.56
CA ALA A 94 13.62 -3.09 -3.54
C ALA A 94 13.74 -4.56 -4.02
N VAL A 95 12.74 -5.06 -4.74
CA VAL A 95 12.79 -6.40 -5.35
C VAL A 95 13.86 -6.49 -6.43
N SER A 96 14.01 -5.44 -7.25
CA SER A 96 15.01 -5.39 -8.32
C SER A 96 16.44 -5.38 -7.75
N GLU A 97 16.67 -4.61 -6.70
CA GLU A 97 17.95 -4.59 -5.97
C GLU A 97 18.28 -5.96 -5.37
N SER A 98 17.30 -6.59 -4.70
CA SER A 98 17.47 -7.92 -4.11
C SER A 98 17.75 -8.99 -5.18
N LEU A 99 17.15 -8.87 -6.37
CA LEU A 99 17.39 -9.79 -7.48
C LEU A 99 18.80 -9.63 -8.04
N ALA A 100 19.31 -8.40 -8.17
CA ALA A 100 20.67 -8.14 -8.61
C ALA A 100 21.70 -8.71 -7.62
N GLU A 101 21.51 -8.48 -6.32
CA GLU A 101 22.38 -9.04 -5.27
C GLU A 101 22.39 -10.58 -5.29
N ASN A 102 21.23 -11.20 -5.47
CA ASN A 102 21.14 -12.66 -5.55
C ASN A 102 21.80 -13.22 -6.82
N ALA A 103 21.74 -12.50 -7.94
CA ALA A 103 22.42 -12.90 -9.17
C ALA A 103 23.95 -12.90 -9.00
N GLU A 104 24.49 -11.88 -8.33
CA GLU A 104 25.92 -11.79 -8.01
C GLU A 104 26.36 -12.95 -7.10
N LYS A 105 25.66 -13.17 -5.98
CA LYS A 105 25.94 -14.31 -5.08
C LYS A 105 25.85 -15.67 -5.79
N THR A 106 24.92 -15.82 -6.74
CA THR A 106 24.78 -17.06 -7.50
C THR A 106 25.98 -17.28 -8.42
N ALA A 107 26.50 -16.23 -9.05
CA ALA A 107 27.71 -16.31 -9.87
C ALA A 107 28.94 -16.67 -9.01
N GLU A 108 29.13 -16.00 -7.87
CA GLU A 108 30.24 -16.31 -6.95
C GLU A 108 30.20 -17.75 -6.43
N ASN A 109 28.98 -18.25 -6.13
CA ASN A 109 28.79 -19.62 -5.71
C ASN A 109 29.09 -20.61 -6.84
N ALA A 110 28.72 -20.30 -8.08
CA ALA A 110 29.02 -21.14 -9.24
C ALA A 110 30.54 -21.27 -9.45
N ASP A 111 31.27 -20.14 -9.40
CA ASP A 111 32.73 -20.11 -9.52
C ASP A 111 33.40 -20.93 -8.39
N SER A 112 32.89 -20.80 -7.16
CA SER A 112 33.39 -21.55 -6.00
C SER A 112 33.18 -23.06 -6.16
N ILE A 113 32.01 -23.49 -6.67
CA ILE A 113 31.71 -24.89 -6.94
C ILE A 113 32.61 -25.45 -8.04
N GLU A 114 32.86 -24.68 -9.11
CA GLU A 114 33.74 -25.12 -10.20
C GLU A 114 35.17 -25.34 -9.72
N LYS A 115 35.69 -24.42 -8.89
CA LYS A 115 37.00 -24.59 -8.25
C LYS A 115 37.07 -25.84 -7.37
N GLN A 116 36.06 -26.05 -6.53
CA GLN A 116 35.99 -27.23 -5.67
C GLN A 116 35.96 -28.54 -6.48
N ARG A 117 35.27 -28.55 -7.62
CA ARG A 117 35.27 -29.71 -8.53
C ARG A 117 36.66 -29.99 -9.08
N ALA A 118 37.38 -28.97 -9.55
CA ALA A 118 38.74 -29.13 -10.06
C ALA A 118 39.71 -29.67 -9.00
N ASP A 119 39.61 -29.16 -7.76
CA ASP A 119 40.42 -29.64 -6.63
C ASP A 119 40.13 -31.13 -6.32
N ILE A 120 38.85 -31.55 -6.36
CA ILE A 120 38.43 -32.94 -6.17
C ILE A 120 38.99 -33.85 -7.27
N ASP A 121 38.88 -33.43 -8.54
CA ASP A 121 39.39 -34.20 -9.67
C ASP A 121 40.92 -34.40 -9.60
N TYR A 122 41.65 -33.35 -9.19
CA TYR A 122 43.09 -33.44 -8.98
C TYR A 122 43.44 -34.45 -7.87
N MET A 123 42.73 -34.42 -6.74
CA MET A 123 42.95 -35.39 -5.65
C MET A 123 42.63 -36.82 -6.09
N ALA A 124 41.59 -37.03 -6.89
CA ALA A 124 41.23 -38.34 -7.42
C ALA A 124 42.34 -38.92 -8.31
N MET A 125 42.91 -38.11 -9.22
CA MET A 125 44.03 -38.54 -10.07
C MET A 125 45.28 -38.92 -9.27
N GLN A 126 45.61 -38.14 -8.23
CA GLN A 126 46.77 -38.44 -7.38
C GLN A 126 46.60 -39.77 -6.63
N MET A 127 45.39 -40.05 -6.13
CA MET A 127 45.11 -41.33 -5.45
C MET A 127 45.20 -42.53 -6.40
N GLU A 128 44.68 -42.40 -7.62
CA GLU A 128 44.71 -43.47 -8.65
C GLU A 128 46.15 -43.83 -9.04
N VAL A 129 47.02 -42.83 -9.23
CA VAL A 129 48.46 -43.05 -9.52
C VAL A 129 49.20 -43.78 -8.39
N SER A 130 48.84 -43.52 -7.13
CA SER A 130 49.49 -44.13 -5.97
C SER A 130 49.02 -45.55 -5.60
N LEU A 131 48.03 -46.10 -6.31
CA LEU A 131 47.50 -47.46 -6.08
C LEU A 131 48.03 -48.51 -7.08
N ASP A 132 48.65 -48.06 -8.18
CA ASP A 132 49.22 -48.90 -9.25
C ASP A 132 50.74 -49.17 -9.09
N GLU A 133 51.36 -48.71 -7.98
CA GLU A 133 52.73 -49.05 -7.54
C GLU A 133 52.76 -50.09 -6.42
#